data_AF-A0AA46TJM5-F1
#
_entry.id   AF-A0AA46TJM5-F1
#
_cell.length_a   1.000
_cell.length_b   1.000
_cell.length_c   1.000
_cell.angle_alpha   90.00
_cell.angle_beta   90.00
_cell.angle_gamma   90.00
#
_symmetry.space_group_name_H-M   'P 1'
#
loop_
_entity.id
_entity.type
_entity.pdbx_description
1 polymer ?
#
loop_
_entity_poly.entity_id
_entity_poly.type
_entity_poly.pdbx_seq_one_letter_code
_entity_poly.pdbx_strand_id
1 'polypeptide(L)'
;MTSTVPSNWRSRVRPETPAYAAWAPSESSSSRAILAELRGQGFVAQIGSRAVPAGNFEVCYLRDQQARVEEIILGLDPEATRLTVGR
;
A
#
# COMPACT_ATOMS: atom_id res chain seq x y z
N MET A 1 -21.83 -32.51 32.92
CA MET A 1 -21.80 -31.04 32.83
C MET A 1 -21.08 -30.67 31.55
N THR A 2 -21.83 -30.37 30.50
CA THR A 2 -21.31 -30.13 29.15
C THR A 2 -21.14 -28.62 28.98
N SER A 3 -19.89 -28.13 28.96
CA SER A 3 -19.60 -26.73 28.69
C SER A 3 -19.89 -26.39 27.23
N THR A 4 -20.98 -25.69 26.99
CA THR A 4 -21.30 -25.07 25.71
C THR A 4 -20.41 -23.83 25.54
N VAL A 5 -19.37 -23.94 24.71
CA VAL A 5 -18.61 -22.78 24.25
C VAL A 5 -19.53 -21.96 23.33
N PRO A 6 -19.75 -20.65 23.58
CA PRO A 6 -20.58 -19.83 22.71
C PRO A 6 -19.96 -19.68 21.31
N SER A 7 -20.70 -20.08 20.29
CA SER A 7 -20.32 -20.19 18.87
C SER A 7 -20.06 -18.87 18.12
N ASN A 8 -19.80 -17.75 18.81
CA ASN A 8 -19.72 -16.42 18.18
C ASN A 8 -18.30 -16.00 17.74
N TRP A 9 -17.32 -16.91 17.74
CA TRP A 9 -15.91 -16.56 17.45
C TRP A 9 -15.52 -16.50 15.96
N ARG A 10 -16.44 -16.77 15.04
CA ARG A 10 -16.17 -16.60 13.61
C ARG A 10 -16.75 -15.28 13.14
N SER A 11 -16.00 -14.21 13.32
CA SER A 11 -16.17 -13.02 12.49
C SER A 11 -16.20 -13.50 11.03
N ARG A 12 -17.37 -13.39 10.38
CA ARG A 12 -17.57 -13.79 8.97
C ARG A 12 -16.98 -12.76 8.00
N VAL A 13 -16.28 -11.76 8.51
CA VAL A 13 -15.55 -10.79 7.71
C VAL A 13 -14.31 -11.51 7.19
N ARG A 14 -14.29 -11.83 5.89
CA ARG A 14 -13.02 -12.16 5.24
C ARG A 14 -12.10 -10.96 5.45
N PRO A 15 -10.88 -11.15 5.98
CA PRO A 15 -9.91 -10.06 5.98
C PRO A 15 -9.78 -9.59 4.53
N GLU A 16 -9.94 -8.29 4.32
CA GLU A 16 -9.74 -7.72 3.00
C GLU A 16 -8.31 -8.04 2.57
N THR A 17 -8.15 -8.59 1.37
CA THR A 17 -6.83 -8.88 0.83
C THR A 17 -6.12 -7.54 0.59
N PRO A 18 -4.98 -7.27 1.25
CA PRO A 18 -4.22 -6.06 1.00
C PRO A 18 -3.82 -5.99 -0.47
N ALA A 19 -3.96 -4.81 -1.05
CA ALA A 19 -3.48 -4.50 -2.38
C ALA A 19 -2.05 -3.95 -2.29
N TYR A 20 -1.23 -4.28 -3.28
CA TYR A 20 0.10 -3.73 -3.46
C TYR A 20 0.12 -2.96 -4.77
N ALA A 21 0.67 -1.74 -4.76
CA ALA A 21 0.94 -1.00 -5.97
C ALA A 21 2.38 -0.50 -5.98
N ALA A 22 3.04 -0.72 -7.10
CA ALA A 22 4.35 -0.14 -7.38
C ALA A 22 4.20 1.22 -8.06
N TRP A 23 5.15 2.10 -7.80
CA TRP A 23 5.18 3.47 -8.28
C TRP A 23 6.59 3.88 -8.66
N ALA A 24 6.70 4.62 -9.76
CA ALA A 24 7.92 5.31 -10.15
C ALA A 24 7.77 6.80 -9.80
N PRO A 25 8.67 7.39 -9.00
CA PRO A 25 8.73 8.84 -8.86
C PRO A 25 9.20 9.47 -10.18
N SER A 26 8.96 10.77 -10.33
CA SER A 26 9.58 11.59 -11.37
C SER A 26 11.08 11.75 -11.14
N GLU A 27 11.83 12.15 -12.18
CA GLU A 27 13.28 12.36 -12.09
C GLU A 27 13.67 13.46 -11.09
N SER A 28 12.74 14.38 -10.81
CA SER A 28 12.94 15.50 -9.88
C SER A 28 12.59 15.16 -8.43
N SER A 29 11.92 14.03 -8.19
CA SER A 29 11.37 13.66 -6.88
C SER A 29 12.09 12.47 -6.26
N SER A 30 12.32 12.56 -4.95
CA SER A 30 12.91 11.46 -4.19
C SER A 30 11.83 10.54 -3.64
N SER A 31 11.88 9.25 -3.97
CA SER A 31 11.09 8.18 -3.33
C SER A 31 11.13 8.26 -1.79
N ARG A 32 12.21 8.79 -1.21
CA ARG A 32 12.37 8.88 0.25
C ARG A 32 11.32 9.79 0.91
N ALA A 33 10.97 10.92 0.29
CA ALA A 33 9.99 11.86 0.84
C ALA A 33 8.58 11.24 0.80
N ILE A 34 8.22 10.64 -0.34
CA ILE A 34 6.95 9.94 -0.53
C ILE A 34 6.80 8.78 0.47
N LEU A 35 7.85 8.00 0.65
CA LEU A 35 7.86 6.90 1.61
C LEU A 35 7.74 7.36 3.07
N ALA A 36 8.38 8.48 3.42
CA ALA A 36 8.29 9.03 4.76
C ALA A 36 6.85 9.46 5.07
N GLU A 37 6.19 10.14 4.13
CA GLU A 37 4.80 10.57 4.27
C GLU A 37 3.85 9.37 4.37
N LEU A 38 3.94 8.41 3.45
CA LEU A 38 3.10 7.20 3.47
C LEU A 38 3.24 6.44 4.80
N ARG A 39 4.47 6.29 5.31
CA ARG A 39 4.72 5.64 6.61
C ARG A 39 4.19 6.46 7.78
N GLY A 40 4.31 7.79 7.73
CA GLY A 40 3.73 8.69 8.74
C GLY A 40 2.20 8.59 8.82
N GLN A 41 1.56 8.26 7.70
CA GLN A 41 0.11 8.01 7.60
C GLN A 41 -0.28 6.57 7.98
N GLY A 42 0.68 5.72 8.34
CA GLY A 42 0.47 4.34 8.77
C GLY A 42 0.46 3.29 7.64
N PHE A 43 0.82 3.67 6.42
CA PHE A 43 0.94 2.71 5.31
C PHE A 43 2.27 1.96 5.35
N VAL A 44 2.25 0.71 4.89
CA VAL A 44 3.47 -0.06 4.67
C VAL A 44 4.00 0.27 3.28
N ALA A 45 5.09 1.04 3.21
CA ALA A 45 5.72 1.43 1.96
C ALA A 45 7.24 1.17 1.97
N GLN A 46 7.82 0.72 0.86
CA GLN A 46 9.23 0.32 0.75
C GLN A 46 9.84 0.59 -0.63
N ILE A 47 11.14 0.86 -0.69
CA ILE A 47 11.89 0.94 -1.97
C ILE A 47 12.12 -0.48 -2.46
N GLY A 48 11.75 -0.79 -3.70
CA GLY A 48 12.08 -2.04 -4.38
C GLY A 48 11.57 -3.31 -3.71
N SER A 49 10.67 -4.05 -4.37
CA SER A 49 10.58 -5.51 -4.17
C SER A 49 11.35 -6.20 -5.28
N ARG A 50 11.54 -7.54 -5.24
CA ARG A 50 12.15 -8.29 -6.36
C ARG A 50 11.44 -8.06 -7.71
N ALA A 51 10.21 -7.54 -7.70
CA ALA A 51 9.40 -7.27 -8.87
C ALA A 51 9.42 -5.80 -9.34
N VAL A 52 10.13 -4.90 -8.64
CA VAL A 52 10.12 -3.46 -8.95
C VAL A 52 11.54 -2.98 -9.33
N PRO A 53 11.71 -2.26 -10.46
CA PRO A 53 13.01 -1.72 -10.86
C PRO A 53 13.64 -0.81 -9.78
N ALA A 54 14.98 -0.71 -9.78
CA ALA A 54 15.70 0.14 -8.83
C ALA A 54 15.26 1.62 -8.95
N GLY A 55 15.05 2.28 -7.81
CA GLY A 55 14.59 3.68 -7.74
C GLY A 55 13.09 3.84 -7.47
N ASN A 56 12.29 2.82 -7.80
CA ASN A 56 10.85 2.79 -7.58
C ASN A 56 10.48 2.26 -6.19
N PHE A 57 9.22 2.43 -5.81
CA PHE A 57 8.71 2.00 -4.50
C PHE A 57 7.39 1.24 -4.62
N GLU A 58 7.04 0.52 -3.55
CA GLU A 58 5.79 -0.22 -3.41
C GLU A 58 5.08 0.24 -2.14
N VAL A 59 3.75 0.29 -2.21
CA VAL A 59 2.89 0.59 -1.07
C VAL A 59 1.79 -0.46 -0.96
N CYS A 60 1.55 -0.90 0.27
CA CYS A 60 0.51 -1.83 0.65
C CYS A 60 -0.63 -1.07 1.33
N TYR A 61 -1.86 -1.31 0.88
CA TYR A 61 -3.05 -0.60 1.34
C TYR A 61 -4.32 -1.44 1.13
N LEU A 62 -5.40 -1.10 1.86
CA LEU A 62 -6.72 -1.69 1.64
C LEU A 62 -7.43 -1.02 0.45
N ARG A 63 -8.35 -1.70 -0.21
CA ARG A 63 -8.95 -1.21 -1.47
C ARG A 63 -9.64 0.15 -1.33
N ASP A 64 -10.28 0.40 -0.19
CA ASP A 64 -10.92 1.68 0.15
C ASP A 64 -9.91 2.82 0.38
N GLN A 65 -8.66 2.50 0.71
CA GLN A 65 -7.58 3.46 0.92
C GLN A 65 -6.86 3.86 -0.38
N GLN A 66 -7.19 3.24 -1.52
CA GLN A 66 -6.51 3.50 -2.79
C GLN A 66 -6.47 4.99 -3.14
N ALA A 67 -7.62 5.67 -3.09
CA ALA A 67 -7.72 7.08 -3.45
C ALA A 67 -6.84 7.97 -2.55
N ARG A 68 -6.77 7.64 -1.25
CA ARG A 68 -5.93 8.35 -0.29
C ARG A 68 -4.44 8.16 -0.56
N VAL A 69 -4.03 6.93 -0.92
CA VAL A 69 -2.64 6.66 -1.30
C VAL A 69 -2.26 7.42 -2.57
N GLU A 70 -3.13 7.42 -3.57
CA GLU A 70 -2.93 8.18 -4.81
C GLU A 70 -2.83 9.70 -4.55
N GLU A 71 -3.69 10.24 -3.69
CA GLU A 71 -3.66 11.65 -3.27
C GLU A 71 -2.33 12.03 -2.60
N ILE A 72 -1.83 11.20 -1.68
CA ILE A 72 -0.54 11.46 -1.01
C ILE A 72 0.61 11.45 -2.02
N ILE A 73 0.66 10.45 -2.89
CA ILE A 73 1.75 10.28 -3.85
C ILE A 73 1.75 11.45 -4.85
N LEU A 74 0.60 11.71 -5.48
CA LEU A 74 0.46 12.77 -6.49
C LEU A 74 0.51 14.18 -5.90
N GLY A 75 0.19 14.34 -4.62
CA GLY A 75 0.35 15.60 -3.90
C GLY A 75 1.82 15.96 -3.64
N LEU A 76 2.70 14.96 -3.51
CA LEU A 76 4.14 15.14 -3.36
C LEU A 76 4.88 15.14 -4.70
N ASP A 77 4.40 14.35 -5.65
CA ASP A 77 4.98 14.18 -6.97
C ASP A 77 3.88 13.96 -8.01
N PRO A 78 3.37 15.04 -8.64
CA PRO A 78 2.26 14.95 -9.59
C PRO A 78 2.59 14.14 -10.85
N GLU A 79 3.87 13.94 -11.14
CA GLU A 79 4.37 13.16 -12.28
C GLU A 79 4.67 11.70 -11.90
N ALA A 80 4.49 11.33 -10.63
CA ALA A 80 4.65 9.95 -10.19
C ALA A 80 3.72 9.02 -10.97
N THR A 81 4.29 7.95 -11.51
CA THR A 81 3.58 7.02 -12.38
C THR A 81 3.33 5.71 -11.66
N ARG A 82 2.07 5.27 -11.61
CA ARG A 82 1.72 3.95 -11.11
C ARG A 82 2.22 2.88 -12.08
N LEU A 83 2.99 1.94 -11.56
CA LEU A 83 3.52 0.82 -12.33
C LEU A 83 2.52 -0.32 -12.32
N THR A 84 2.20 -0.83 -13.51
CA THR A 84 1.39 -2.05 -13.65
C THR A 84 2.27 -3.26 -13.36
N VAL A 85 2.10 -3.87 -12.19
CA VAL A 85 2.83 -5.09 -11.82
C VAL A 85 2.07 -6.31 -12.40
N GLY A 86 2.49 -6.76 -13.58
CA GLY A 86 2.01 -7.96 -14.30
C GLY A 86 1.50 -7.64 -15.73
N ARG A 87 1.91 -8.32 -16.79
CA ARG A 87 2.54 -9.65 -16.94
C ARG A 87 4.05 -9.70 -16.86
#